data_AF-A0A435SGJ8-F1
#
_entry.id   AF-A0A435SGJ8-F1
#
_cell.length_a   1.000
_cell.length_b   1.000
_cell.length_c   1.000
_cell.angle_alpha   90.00
_cell.angle_beta   90.00
_cell.angle_gamma   90.00
#
_symmetry.space_group_name_H-M   'P 1'
#
loop_
_entity.id
_entity.type
_entity.pdbx_description
1 polymer ?
#
loop_
_entity_poly.entity_id
_entity_poly.type
_entity_poly.pdbx_seq_one_letter_code
_entity_poly.pdbx_strand_id
1 'polypeptide(L)'
;MTRKGFGSRAIAIGGLAAALMAVVPAAHAEDKVVVFAAASLKDALDAVNKACEADVGEAATVSYAASSALAKQIAGGAPADVFLLA
;
A
#
# COMPACT_ATOMS: atom_id res chain seq x y z
N MET A 1 19.64 -39.64 -51.40
CA MET A 1 18.30 -39.25 -50.89
C MET A 1 18.48 -38.24 -49.76
N THR A 2 18.12 -37.00 -50.06
CA THR A 2 18.47 -35.76 -49.33
C THR A 2 17.52 -35.53 -48.15
N ARG A 3 18.02 -35.43 -46.90
CA ARG A 3 17.23 -34.98 -45.75
C ARG A 3 17.37 -33.46 -45.57
N LYS A 4 16.22 -32.82 -45.65
CA LYS A 4 15.95 -31.38 -45.48
C LYS A 4 15.68 -31.12 -43.98
N GLY A 5 16.20 -30.02 -43.43
CA GLY A 5 15.93 -29.60 -42.04
C GLY A 5 16.78 -28.38 -41.68
N PHE A 6 16.42 -27.18 -42.15
CA PHE A 6 15.54 -26.22 -41.46
C PHE A 6 16.24 -25.48 -40.32
N GLY A 7 16.83 -24.33 -40.67
CA GLY A 7 16.60 -23.09 -39.92
C GLY A 7 17.41 -22.86 -38.65
N SER A 8 18.71 -22.60 -38.79
CA SER A 8 19.53 -21.93 -37.78
C SER A 8 19.10 -20.45 -37.61
N ARG A 9 17.94 -20.17 -37.01
CA ARG A 9 17.52 -18.81 -36.61
C ARG A 9 16.64 -18.85 -35.36
N ALA A 10 17.18 -19.29 -34.22
CA ALA A 10 16.45 -19.27 -32.94
C ALA A 10 17.30 -18.79 -31.74
N ILE A 11 18.43 -18.12 -31.98
CA ILE A 11 19.26 -17.54 -30.92
C ILE A 11 19.33 -16.02 -31.12
N ALA A 12 18.19 -15.35 -31.03
CA ALA A 12 18.15 -13.88 -30.95
C ALA A 12 16.98 -13.34 -30.11
N ILE A 13 16.13 -14.20 -29.54
CA ILE A 13 14.91 -13.78 -28.82
C ILE A 13 15.04 -14.01 -27.30
N GLY A 14 15.97 -14.86 -26.85
CA GLY A 14 16.15 -15.17 -25.42
C GLY A 14 16.77 -14.05 -24.57
N GLY A 15 17.52 -13.13 -25.18
CA GLY A 15 18.18 -12.03 -24.44
C GLY A 15 17.26 -10.86 -24.10
N LEU A 16 16.22 -10.62 -24.92
CA LEU A 16 15.33 -9.46 -24.75
C LEU A 16 14.27 -9.70 -23.67
N ALA A 17 13.87 -10.95 -23.43
CA ALA A 17 12.88 -11.29 -22.42
C ALA A 17 13.43 -11.17 -20.98
N ALA A 18 14.73 -11.44 -20.76
CA ALA A 18 15.36 -11.31 -19.44
C ALA A 18 15.62 -9.85 -19.04
N ALA A 19 15.82 -8.95 -20.01
CA ALA A 19 16.06 -7.52 -19.76
C ALA A 19 14.81 -6.75 -19.29
N LEU A 20 13.60 -7.26 -19.56
CA LEU A 20 12.34 -6.60 -19.20
C LEU A 20 11.91 -6.83 -17.74
N MET A 21 12.52 -7.80 -17.03
CA MET A 21 12.17 -8.11 -15.63
C MET A 21 13.01 -7.33 -14.60
N ALA A 22 13.97 -6.52 -15.03
CA ALA A 22 14.92 -5.83 -14.15
C ALA A 22 14.44 -4.45 -13.64
N VAL A 23 13.27 -3.97 -14.07
CA VAL A 23 12.68 -2.70 -13.63
C VAL A 23 11.29 -2.97 -13.05
N VAL A 24 11.25 -3.58 -11.88
CA VAL A 24 10.10 -3.43 -10.99
C VAL A 24 10.46 -2.30 -10.02
N PRO A 25 9.77 -1.15 -10.08
CA PRO A 25 9.91 -0.14 -9.05
C PRO A 25 9.56 -0.80 -7.72
N ALA A 26 10.45 -0.71 -6.73
CA ALA A 26 10.09 -1.05 -5.37
C ALA A 26 8.94 -0.12 -4.96
N ALA A 27 7.76 -0.69 -4.74
CA ALA A 27 6.66 0.05 -4.14
C ALA A 27 7.05 0.33 -2.69
N HIS A 28 7.60 1.51 -2.44
CA HIS A 28 7.79 2.02 -1.09
C HIS A 28 6.41 2.43 -0.58
N ALA A 29 5.84 1.60 0.30
CA ALA A 29 4.74 2.07 1.13
C ALA A 29 5.31 3.11 2.08
N GLU A 30 4.86 4.36 1.96
CA GLU A 30 5.07 5.33 3.03
C GLU A 30 4.33 4.79 4.26
N ASP A 31 5.06 4.49 5.34
CA ASP A 31 4.51 4.03 6.62
C ASP A 31 3.77 5.18 7.32
N LYS A 32 2.65 5.61 6.74
CA LYS A 32 1.76 6.60 7.34
C LYS A 32 1.10 6.00 8.56
N VAL A 33 1.09 6.74 9.67
CA VAL A 33 0.34 6.34 10.86
C VAL A 33 -1.13 6.13 10.51
N VAL A 34 -1.64 4.92 10.74
CA VAL A 34 -3.04 4.55 10.53
C VAL A 34 -3.81 4.69 11.84
N VAL A 35 -4.81 5.57 11.84
CA VAL A 35 -5.63 5.87 13.01
C VAL A 35 -7.06 5.39 12.78
N PHE A 36 -7.57 4.56 13.68
CA PHE A 36 -8.99 4.22 13.71
C PHE A 36 -9.67 5.07 14.77
N ALA A 37 -10.69 5.83 14.39
CA ALA A 37 -11.35 6.76 15.29
C ALA A 37 -12.87 6.64 15.22
N ALA A 38 -13.52 6.76 16.37
CA ALA A 38 -14.97 6.87 16.44
C ALA A 38 -15.46 8.06 15.58
N ALA A 39 -16.53 7.86 14.81
CA ALA A 39 -17.05 8.86 13.88
C ALA A 39 -17.41 10.21 14.53
N SER A 40 -17.76 10.23 15.82
CA SER A 40 -18.03 11.46 16.57
C SER A 40 -16.80 12.37 16.77
N LEU A 41 -15.59 11.85 16.59
CA LEU A 41 -14.34 12.58 16.75
C LEU A 41 -13.86 13.25 15.47
N LYS A 42 -14.56 13.07 14.34
CA LYS A 42 -14.09 13.44 13.00
C LYS A 42 -13.61 14.88 12.89
N ASP A 43 -14.47 15.84 13.24
CA ASP A 43 -14.15 17.25 13.01
C ASP A 43 -12.96 17.70 13.86
N ALA A 44 -12.90 17.24 15.12
CA ALA A 44 -11.81 17.57 16.03
C ALA A 44 -10.49 16.91 15.60
N LEU A 45 -10.53 15.63 15.23
CA LEU A 45 -9.32 14.89 14.86
C LEU A 45 -8.79 15.32 13.49
N ASP A 46 -9.65 15.64 12.53
CA ASP A 46 -9.21 16.20 11.23
C ASP A 46 -8.54 17.56 11.43
N ALA A 47 -9.04 18.40 12.34
CA ALA A 47 -8.41 19.68 12.66
C ALA A 47 -7.02 19.51 13.29
N VAL A 48 -6.86 18.55 14.20
CA VAL A 48 -5.56 18.22 14.82
C VAL A 48 -4.60 17.64 13.78
N ASN A 49 -5.06 16.68 12.97
CA ASN A 49 -4.23 16.03 11.95
C ASN A 49 -3.65 17.06 10.97
N LYS A 50 -4.48 18.01 10.54
CA LYS A 50 -4.06 19.10 9.66
C LYS A 50 -3.09 20.07 10.35
N ALA A 51 -3.31 20.39 11.62
CA ALA A 51 -2.45 21.31 12.35
C ALA A 51 -1.05 20.72 12.61
N CYS A 52 -0.99 19.42 12.93
CA CYS A 52 0.25 18.74 13.28
C CYS A 52 1.08 18.29 12.07
N GLU A 53 0.51 18.23 10.86
CA GLU A 53 1.22 17.76 9.65
C GLU A 53 2.54 18.51 9.42
N ALA A 54 2.56 19.83 9.65
CA ALA A 54 3.78 20.64 9.48
C ALA A 54 4.88 20.32 10.52
N ASP A 55 4.49 19.94 11.73
CA ASP A 55 5.41 19.63 12.83
C ASP A 55 5.89 18.17 12.79
N VAL A 56 5.02 17.25 12.37
CA VAL A 56 5.28 15.80 12.32
C VAL A 56 5.90 15.37 10.99
N GLY A 57 5.73 16.18 9.94
CA GLY A 57 6.23 15.91 8.59
C GLY A 57 5.26 15.14 7.70
N GLU A 58 4.16 14.62 8.26
CA GLU A 58 3.07 14.02 7.50
C GLU A 58 1.74 14.02 8.25
N ALA A 59 0.65 13.90 7.49
CA ALA A 59 -0.68 13.64 8.03
C ALA A 59 -0.93 12.13 8.21
N ALA A 60 -1.53 11.78 9.34
CA ALA A 60 -1.99 10.43 9.61
C ALA A 60 -3.17 10.05 8.70
N THR A 61 -3.28 8.76 8.37
CA THR A 61 -4.42 8.22 7.63
C THR A 61 -5.50 7.81 8.63
N VAL A 62 -6.61 8.57 8.67
CA VAL A 62 -7.68 8.34 9.65
C VAL A 62 -8.89 7.64 9.02
N SER A 63 -9.31 6.52 9.62
CA SER A 63 -10.53 5.80 9.28
C SER A 63 -11.58 6.00 10.37
N TYR A 64 -12.72 6.54 9.98
CA TYR A 64 -13.84 6.85 10.87
C TYR A 64 -14.96 5.81 10.74
N ALA A 65 -15.36 5.20 11.85
CA ALA A 65 -16.54 4.34 11.90
C ALA A 65 -17.15 4.27 13.30
N ALA A 66 -18.22 3.48 13.46
CA ALA A 66 -18.76 3.16 14.78
C ALA A 66 -17.74 2.34 15.58
N SER A 67 -17.57 2.64 16.88
CA SER A 67 -16.63 1.97 17.78
C SER A 67 -16.71 0.44 17.75
N SER A 68 -17.93 -0.12 17.65
CA SER A 68 -18.15 -1.56 17.59
C SER A 68 -17.70 -2.21 16.28
N ALA A 69 -17.72 -1.46 15.17
CA ALA A 69 -17.20 -1.92 13.89
C ALA A 69 -15.66 -1.90 13.88
N LEU A 70 -15.06 -0.82 14.39
CA LEU A 70 -13.61 -0.69 14.48
C LEU A 70 -13.00 -1.77 15.39
N ALA A 71 -13.64 -2.06 16.52
CA ALA A 71 -13.20 -3.14 17.42
C ALA A 71 -13.18 -4.51 16.71
N LYS A 72 -14.18 -4.79 15.86
CA LYS A 72 -14.21 -6.02 15.04
C LYS A 72 -13.12 -6.03 13.98
N GLN A 73 -12.82 -4.89 13.37
CA GLN A 73 -11.74 -4.76 12.39
C GLN A 73 -10.37 -5.02 13.03
N ILE A 74 -10.10 -4.42 14.19
CA ILE A 74 -8.86 -4.65 14.95
C ILE A 74 -8.75 -6.11 15.37
N ALA A 75 -9.82 -6.70 15.91
CA ALA A 75 -9.84 -8.12 16.24
C ALA A 75 -9.64 -9.03 15.02
N GLY A 76 -10.05 -8.58 13.83
CA GLY A 76 -9.81 -9.23 12.54
C GLY A 76 -8.43 -8.99 11.95
N GLY A 77 -7.53 -8.29 12.64
CA GLY A 77 -6.16 -8.04 12.19
C GLY A 77 -5.99 -6.81 11.30
N ALA A 78 -6.93 -5.86 11.34
CA ALA A 78 -6.76 -4.59 10.65
C ALA A 78 -5.55 -3.82 11.22
N PRO A 79 -4.67 -3.26 10.37
CA PRO A 79 -3.46 -2.59 10.79
C PRO A 79 -3.76 -1.15 11.23
N ALA A 80 -4.14 -0.98 12.50
CA ALA A 80 -4.27 0.34 13.12
C ALA A 80 -3.14 0.53 14.13
N ASP A 81 -2.43 1.65 14.02
CA ASP A 81 -1.36 2.03 14.95
C ASP A 81 -1.95 2.69 16.20
N VAL A 82 -3.03 3.45 16.03
CA VAL A 82 -3.72 4.17 17.10
C VAL A 82 -5.22 3.94 17.00
N PHE A 83 -5.86 3.73 18.15
CA PHE A 83 -7.30 3.53 18.25
C PHE A 83 -7.96 4.49 19.25
N LEU A 84 -8.95 5.26 18.79
CA LEU A 84 -9.71 6.21 19.60
C LEU A 84 -11.19 5.80 19.66
N LEU A 85 -11.65 5.49 20.86
CA LEU A 85 -13.03 5.16 21.18
C LEU A 85 -13.77 6.38 21.76
N ALA A 86 -15.05 6.51 21.44
CA ALA A 86 -15.98 7.45 22.07
C ALA A 86 -16.78 6.77 23.19
#